data_AF-A0A7U9T7P8-F1
#
_entry.id   AF-A0A7U9T7P8-F1
#
_cell.length_a   1.000
_cell.length_b   1.000
_cell.length_c   1.000
_cell.angle_alpha   90.00
_cell.angle_beta   90.00
_cell.angle_gamma   90.00
#
_symmetry.space_group_name_H-M   'P 1'
#
loop_
_entity.id
_entity.type
_entity.pdbx_description
1 polymer ?
#
loop_
_entity_poly.entity_id
_entity_poly.type
_entity_poly.pdbx_seq_one_letter_code
_entity_poly.pdbx_strand_id
1 'polypeptide(L)'
;MCFWLYGRIQERLLNIRRNQGGLCGHMDTARFEKIRNMAAGSARESHGIGTLKEKTVHAVFKDYYAPQPDMVEIPVDGYVADIFTGEEIIEIQTGNFNKMRSRLDCFLPNYPVTIVYPIPEIKYLCWMDEETGECSKPRKSTVKGSVYRAFYELYKIKPYLSHPNLRLCFPSMEVEEYRLLNGWSRDKKRGSSRYDRFPRALLGEFRINKLDDYMQLIPDGLPEPFTAQEFGRAVKERKETAAKVLHILNYLHVVEQCGKKGRAYVYRIAEIDLAINEK
;
A
#
# COMPACT_ATOMS: atom_id res chain seq x y z
N MET A 1 -6.74 40.55 3.62
CA MET A 1 -5.64 39.58 3.44
C MET A 1 -6.10 38.12 3.48
N CYS A 2 -7.01 37.69 4.36
CA CYS A 2 -7.47 36.28 4.44
C CYS A 2 -8.17 35.71 3.18
N PHE A 3 -8.99 36.49 2.47
CA PHE A 3 -9.70 35.99 1.27
C PHE A 3 -8.77 35.65 0.08
N TRP A 4 -7.64 36.34 -0.01
CA TRP A 4 -6.64 36.13 -1.07
C TRP A 4 -5.76 34.90 -0.82
N LEU A 5 -5.42 34.60 0.44
CA LEU A 5 -4.72 33.37 0.81
C LEU A 5 -5.60 32.12 0.62
N TYR A 6 -6.88 32.21 1.01
CA TYR A 6 -7.83 31.09 0.83
C TYR A 6 -7.99 30.72 -0.65
N GLY A 7 -8.04 31.72 -1.55
CA GLY A 7 -8.08 31.52 -2.99
C GLY A 7 -6.84 30.83 -3.56
N ARG A 8 -5.62 31.21 -3.13
CA ARG A 8 -4.38 30.55 -3.55
C ARG A 8 -4.21 29.13 -3.02
N ILE A 9 -4.68 28.86 -1.80
CA ILE A 9 -4.71 27.51 -1.22
C ILE A 9 -5.69 26.63 -2.00
N GLN A 10 -6.88 27.13 -2.30
CA GLN A 10 -7.85 26.43 -3.15
C GLN A 10 -7.29 26.21 -4.56
N GLU A 11 -6.60 27.17 -5.19
CA GLU A 11 -5.97 26.98 -6.50
C GLU A 11 -4.80 25.99 -6.49
N ARG A 12 -3.98 25.95 -5.42
CA ARG A 12 -2.90 24.97 -5.30
C ARG A 12 -3.42 23.58 -4.93
N LEU A 13 -4.46 23.48 -4.11
CA LEU A 13 -5.23 22.25 -3.88
C LEU A 13 -5.90 21.79 -5.18
N LEU A 14 -6.49 22.70 -5.95
CA LEU A 14 -7.05 22.44 -7.28
C LEU A 14 -5.97 22.10 -8.30
N ASN A 15 -4.72 22.56 -8.20
CA ASN A 15 -3.63 22.18 -9.12
C ASN A 15 -2.98 20.85 -8.72
N ILE A 16 -2.82 20.57 -7.42
CA ILE A 16 -2.51 19.21 -6.93
C ILE A 16 -3.62 18.25 -7.36
N ARG A 17 -4.89 18.70 -7.32
CA ARG A 17 -6.09 17.94 -7.75
C ARG A 17 -6.37 17.95 -9.25
N ARG A 18 -5.87 18.90 -10.05
CA ARG A 18 -5.94 18.85 -11.53
C ARG A 18 -4.89 17.89 -12.09
N ASN A 19 -3.82 17.64 -11.33
CA ASN A 19 -3.00 16.44 -11.50
C ASN A 19 -3.67 15.15 -10.97
N GLN A 20 -4.85 15.23 -10.33
CA GLN A 20 -5.67 14.06 -9.98
C GLN A 20 -6.61 13.66 -11.12
N GLY A 21 -6.01 13.21 -12.21
CA GLY A 21 -6.29 11.82 -12.56
C GLY A 21 -5.41 10.99 -11.62
N GLY A 22 -5.95 10.45 -10.53
CA GLY A 22 -5.23 9.67 -9.50
C GLY A 22 -4.64 8.32 -9.97
N LEU A 23 -4.21 8.28 -11.23
CA LEU A 23 -3.50 7.24 -11.97
C LEU A 23 -2.34 7.96 -12.67
N CYS A 24 -1.27 8.32 -11.94
CA CYS A 24 -0.08 8.91 -12.55
C CYS A 24 1.17 8.11 -12.19
N GLY A 25 1.18 6.89 -12.73
CA GLY A 25 2.33 6.18 -13.26
C GLY A 25 1.75 5.39 -14.44
N HIS A 26 2.33 5.50 -15.64
CA HIS A 26 1.87 4.67 -16.75
C HIS A 26 2.12 3.20 -16.38
N MET A 27 1.08 2.50 -15.90
CA MET A 27 1.23 1.09 -15.55
C MET A 27 1.47 0.29 -16.82
N ASP A 28 2.60 -0.39 -16.88
CA ASP A 28 2.90 -1.30 -17.98
C ASP A 28 2.16 -2.64 -17.77
N THR A 29 0.88 -2.66 -18.13
CA THR A 29 0.04 -3.86 -18.01
C THR A 29 0.59 -5.01 -18.86
N ALA A 30 1.20 -4.73 -20.01
CA ALA A 30 1.77 -5.74 -20.89
C ALA A 30 2.97 -6.44 -20.24
N ARG A 31 3.87 -5.66 -19.62
CA ARG A 31 4.97 -6.19 -18.82
C ARG A 31 4.47 -7.02 -17.63
N PHE A 32 3.47 -6.51 -16.91
CA PHE A 32 2.86 -7.23 -15.80
C PHE A 32 2.29 -8.59 -16.24
N GLU A 33 1.53 -8.62 -17.34
CA GLU A 33 0.96 -9.85 -17.88
C GLU A 33 2.03 -10.85 -18.33
N LYS A 34 3.11 -10.36 -18.95
CA LYS A 34 4.26 -11.19 -19.33
C LYS A 34 4.87 -11.87 -18.10
N ILE A 35 5.19 -11.11 -17.07
CA ILE A 35 5.79 -11.61 -15.82
C ILE A 35 4.84 -12.59 -15.11
N ARG A 36 3.57 -12.22 -14.99
CA ARG A 36 2.54 -13.10 -14.43
C ARG A 36 2.46 -14.43 -15.18
N ASN A 37 2.47 -14.42 -16.51
CA ASN A 37 2.38 -15.64 -17.32
C ASN A 37 3.63 -16.52 -17.15
N MET A 38 4.81 -15.91 -17.05
CA MET A 38 6.06 -16.64 -16.73
C MET A 38 5.95 -17.31 -15.36
N ALA A 39 5.51 -16.58 -14.32
CA ALA A 39 5.29 -17.14 -12.98
C ALA A 39 4.24 -18.28 -12.97
N ALA A 40 3.15 -18.15 -13.73
CA ALA A 40 2.14 -19.21 -13.88
C ALA A 40 2.68 -20.46 -14.61
N GLY A 41 3.54 -20.27 -15.62
CA GLY A 41 4.18 -21.35 -16.36
C GLY A 41 5.15 -22.15 -15.48
N SER A 42 6.03 -21.46 -14.75
CA SER A 42 6.97 -22.11 -13.83
C SER A 42 6.29 -22.90 -12.71
N ALA A 43 5.13 -22.43 -12.21
CA ALA A 43 4.33 -23.17 -11.23
C ALA A 43 3.70 -24.47 -11.79
N ARG A 44 3.53 -24.58 -13.11
CA ARG A 44 2.93 -25.75 -13.78
C ARG A 44 3.95 -26.79 -14.25
N GLU A 45 5.16 -26.37 -14.62
CA GLU A 45 6.21 -27.27 -15.12
C GLU A 45 6.84 -28.13 -14.02
N SER A 46 6.93 -27.60 -12.80
CA SER A 46 7.11 -28.43 -11.61
C SER A 46 5.82 -29.23 -11.39
N HIS A 47 5.84 -30.55 -11.59
CA HIS A 47 4.70 -31.46 -11.53
C HIS A 47 4.07 -31.61 -10.12
N GLY A 48 3.66 -30.50 -9.52
CA GLY A 48 3.04 -30.39 -8.22
C GLY A 48 2.93 -28.92 -7.82
N ILE A 49 1.80 -28.56 -7.19
CA ILE A 49 1.53 -27.24 -6.59
C ILE A 49 2.56 -26.87 -5.48
N GLY A 50 3.54 -27.74 -5.20
CA GLY A 50 4.59 -27.57 -4.20
C GLY A 50 5.62 -26.45 -4.44
N THR A 51 5.49 -25.62 -5.47
CA THR A 51 6.34 -24.43 -5.72
C THR A 51 5.67 -23.10 -5.36
N LEU A 52 4.39 -23.08 -4.99
CA LEU A 52 3.78 -21.89 -4.39
C LEU A 52 4.32 -21.72 -2.96
N LYS A 53 5.35 -20.88 -2.83
CA LYS A 53 5.80 -20.37 -1.53
C LYS A 53 4.98 -19.13 -1.18
N GLU A 54 4.91 -18.74 0.09
CA GLU A 54 4.24 -17.51 0.56
C GLU A 54 4.93 -16.22 0.04
N LYS A 55 5.14 -16.09 -1.28
CA LYS A 55 6.01 -15.10 -1.92
C LYS A 55 5.68 -14.85 -3.41
N THR A 56 4.65 -15.46 -4.02
CA THR A 56 4.41 -15.23 -5.46
C THR A 56 4.12 -13.77 -5.79
N VAL A 57 3.29 -13.10 -4.99
CA VAL A 57 3.10 -11.63 -5.10
C VAL A 57 4.44 -10.88 -4.99
N HIS A 58 5.30 -11.29 -4.04
CA HIS A 58 6.60 -10.65 -3.83
C HIS A 58 7.49 -10.77 -5.07
N ALA A 59 7.64 -11.99 -5.59
CA ALA A 59 8.43 -12.26 -6.80
C ALA A 59 7.90 -11.52 -8.03
N VAL A 60 6.59 -11.61 -8.31
CA VAL A 60 5.98 -10.94 -9.48
C VAL A 60 6.18 -9.43 -9.42
N PHE A 61 5.98 -8.79 -8.26
CA PHE A 61 6.19 -7.35 -8.14
C PHE A 61 7.66 -6.97 -8.11
N LYS A 62 8.55 -7.84 -7.62
CA LYS A 62 10.00 -7.63 -7.69
C LYS A 62 10.44 -7.55 -9.16
N ASP A 63 10.06 -8.51 -9.98
CA ASP A 63 10.36 -8.53 -11.41
C ASP A 63 9.66 -7.38 -12.17
N TYR A 64 8.47 -7.00 -11.72
CA TYR A 64 7.71 -5.92 -12.34
C TYR A 64 8.39 -4.56 -12.18
N TYR A 65 8.84 -4.24 -10.97
CA TYR A 65 9.45 -2.95 -10.66
C TYR A 65 10.95 -2.87 -10.98
N ALA A 66 11.66 -4.01 -11.10
CA ALA A 66 13.09 -4.00 -11.42
C ALA A 66 13.32 -3.61 -12.89
N PRO A 67 14.00 -2.49 -13.22
CA PRO A 67 14.21 -2.11 -14.62
C PRO A 67 14.94 -3.18 -15.44
N GLN A 68 15.94 -3.81 -14.82
CA GLN A 68 16.76 -4.88 -15.40
C GLN A 68 16.88 -6.06 -14.41
N PRO A 69 17.06 -7.31 -14.90
CA PRO A 69 17.13 -8.50 -14.04
C PRO A 69 18.31 -8.53 -13.06
N ASP A 70 19.40 -7.84 -13.39
CA ASP A 70 20.63 -7.75 -12.57
C ASP A 70 20.53 -6.69 -11.46
N MET A 71 19.40 -6.00 -11.34
CA MET A 71 19.11 -5.04 -10.26
C MET A 71 18.37 -5.66 -9.09
N VAL A 72 18.17 -6.99 -9.10
CA VAL A 72 17.35 -7.72 -8.13
C VAL A 72 18.23 -8.40 -7.08
N GLU A 73 17.82 -8.36 -5.81
CA GLU A 73 18.51 -9.02 -4.68
C GLU A 73 19.97 -8.54 -4.50
N ILE A 74 20.15 -7.22 -4.50
CA ILE A 74 21.47 -6.59 -4.46
C ILE A 74 21.93 -6.33 -3.03
N PRO A 75 23.16 -6.74 -2.65
CA PRO A 75 23.75 -6.37 -1.38
C PRO A 75 23.98 -4.85 -1.29
N VAL A 76 23.42 -4.22 -0.28
CA VAL A 76 23.58 -2.78 0.03
C VAL A 76 23.74 -2.63 1.54
N ASP A 77 24.84 -2.04 1.98
CA ASP A 77 25.10 -1.68 3.40
C ASP A 77 24.80 -2.80 4.41
N GLY A 78 25.18 -4.04 4.07
CA GLY A 78 25.00 -5.21 4.95
C GLY A 78 23.62 -5.86 4.90
N TYR A 79 22.70 -5.35 4.07
CA TYR A 79 21.41 -5.95 3.76
C TYR A 79 21.34 -6.39 2.30
N VAL A 80 20.32 -7.17 1.95
CA VAL A 80 19.99 -7.49 0.55
C VAL A 80 18.70 -6.75 0.21
N ALA A 81 18.82 -5.71 -0.61
CA ALA A 81 17.71 -4.94 -1.14
C ALA A 81 16.95 -5.79 -2.17
N ASP A 82 15.61 -5.72 -2.18
CA ASP A 82 14.83 -6.42 -3.19
C ASP A 82 15.19 -5.95 -4.61
N ILE A 83 15.29 -4.64 -4.78
CA ILE A 83 15.75 -4.01 -6.03
C ILE A 83 16.66 -2.83 -5.67
N PHE A 84 17.78 -2.70 -6.37
CA PHE A 84 18.65 -1.53 -6.32
C PHE A 84 19.05 -1.11 -7.74
N THR A 85 18.73 0.13 -8.12
CA THR A 85 19.00 0.64 -9.47
C THR A 85 20.38 1.28 -9.62
N GLY A 86 21.14 1.37 -8.54
CA GLY A 86 22.33 2.23 -8.43
C GLY A 86 22.02 3.60 -7.81
N GLU A 87 20.75 4.04 -7.85
CA GLU A 87 20.34 5.35 -7.36
C GLU A 87 19.22 5.28 -6.31
N GLU A 88 18.33 4.30 -6.39
CA GLU A 88 17.25 4.10 -5.42
C GLU A 88 17.07 2.63 -5.05
N ILE A 89 16.47 2.42 -3.87
CA ILE A 89 16.12 1.11 -3.34
C ILE A 89 14.61 0.94 -3.43
N ILE A 90 14.15 -0.20 -3.92
CA ILE A 90 12.73 -0.57 -3.93
C ILE A 90 12.55 -1.86 -3.13
N GLU A 91 11.66 -1.82 -2.13
CA GLU A 91 11.41 -2.90 -1.19
C GLU A 91 9.96 -3.38 -1.35
N ILE A 92 9.77 -4.63 -1.77
CA ILE A 92 8.44 -5.20 -1.97
C ILE A 92 7.99 -5.82 -0.66
N GLN A 93 6.91 -5.31 -0.08
CA GLN A 93 6.42 -5.77 1.21
C GLN A 93 4.98 -6.28 1.12
N THR A 94 4.70 -7.37 1.84
CA THR A 94 3.35 -7.97 1.90
C THR A 94 2.73 -7.91 3.30
N GLY A 95 3.47 -7.39 4.28
CA GLY A 95 3.05 -7.14 5.66
C GLY A 95 4.26 -6.99 6.59
N ASN A 96 4.01 -6.90 7.90
CA ASN A 96 5.02 -6.87 8.95
C ASN A 96 6.10 -5.78 8.80
N PHE A 97 5.67 -4.53 8.60
CA PHE A 97 6.56 -3.38 8.41
C PHE A 97 7.47 -3.11 9.62
N ASN A 98 7.17 -3.70 10.78
CA ASN A 98 8.07 -3.60 11.93
C ASN A 98 9.48 -4.16 11.63
N LYS A 99 9.57 -5.20 10.78
CA LYS A 99 10.87 -5.75 10.35
C LYS A 99 11.63 -4.84 9.39
N MET A 100 10.97 -3.83 8.81
CA MET A 100 11.62 -2.88 7.89
C MET A 100 12.41 -1.80 8.60
N ARG A 101 12.20 -1.59 9.92
CA ARG A 101 12.79 -0.46 10.64
C ARG A 101 14.32 -0.41 10.52
N SER A 102 15.00 -1.53 10.75
CA SER A 102 16.46 -1.60 10.64
C SER A 102 16.97 -1.35 9.21
N ARG A 103 16.22 -1.82 8.20
CA ARG A 103 16.53 -1.54 6.79
C ARG A 103 16.35 -0.05 6.49
N LEU A 104 15.27 0.55 6.98
CA LEU A 104 15.00 1.97 6.80
C LEU A 104 16.04 2.84 7.51
N ASP A 105 16.45 2.48 8.73
CA ASP A 105 17.54 3.16 9.46
C ASP A 105 18.85 3.13 8.66
N CYS A 106 19.11 2.04 7.94
CA CYS A 106 20.30 1.86 7.11
C CYS A 106 20.23 2.60 5.77
N PHE A 107 19.10 2.48 5.07
CA PHE A 107 18.98 2.92 3.69
C PHE A 107 18.62 4.40 3.53
N LEU A 108 17.66 4.90 4.32
CA LEU A 108 17.13 6.25 4.16
C LEU A 108 18.17 7.38 4.26
N PRO A 109 19.25 7.27 5.07
CA PRO A 109 20.31 8.28 5.09
C PRO A 109 21.01 8.47 3.74
N ASN A 110 21.11 7.41 2.94
CA ASN A 110 21.96 7.38 1.73
C ASN A 110 21.16 7.31 0.43
N TYR A 111 19.95 6.74 0.46
CA TYR A 111 19.18 6.43 -0.75
C TYR A 111 17.71 6.82 -0.61
N PRO A 112 17.06 7.27 -1.70
CA PRO A 112 15.63 7.15 -1.86
C PRO A 112 15.19 5.68 -1.72
N VAL A 113 14.18 5.45 -0.87
CA VAL A 113 13.61 4.12 -0.62
C VAL A 113 12.14 4.14 -0.96
N THR A 114 11.72 3.28 -1.90
CA THR A 114 10.32 3.06 -2.23
C THR A 114 9.83 1.76 -1.60
N ILE A 115 8.88 1.83 -0.66
CA ILE A 115 8.17 0.64 -0.18
C ILE A 115 6.98 0.39 -1.10
N VAL A 116 7.00 -0.74 -1.81
CA VAL A 116 5.86 -1.23 -2.58
C VAL A 116 5.03 -2.16 -1.71
N TYR A 117 3.75 -1.84 -1.53
CA TYR A 117 2.81 -2.63 -0.75
C TYR A 117 1.57 -2.99 -1.57
N PRO A 118 1.56 -4.16 -2.25
CA PRO A 118 0.45 -4.55 -3.12
C PRO A 118 -0.87 -4.75 -2.35
N ILE A 119 -1.91 -4.04 -2.80
CA ILE A 119 -3.25 -4.07 -2.23
C ILE A 119 -4.12 -5.06 -3.00
N PRO A 120 -4.60 -6.16 -2.36
CA PRO A 120 -5.54 -7.08 -2.99
C PRO A 120 -6.94 -6.44 -3.04
N GLU A 121 -7.17 -5.58 -4.03
CA GLU A 121 -8.42 -4.84 -4.22
C GLU A 121 -9.58 -5.78 -4.55
N ILE A 122 -9.36 -6.71 -5.47
CA ILE A 122 -10.29 -7.78 -5.81
C ILE A 122 -9.66 -9.11 -5.42
N LYS A 123 -10.36 -9.90 -4.60
CA LYS A 123 -9.84 -11.18 -4.12
C LYS A 123 -10.76 -12.34 -4.48
N TYR A 124 -10.20 -13.42 -5.00
CA TYR A 124 -10.82 -14.72 -5.15
C TYR A 124 -10.20 -15.68 -4.12
N LEU A 125 -11.01 -16.52 -3.50
CA LEU A 125 -10.57 -17.52 -2.52
C LEU A 125 -10.62 -18.90 -3.16
N CYS A 126 -9.51 -19.63 -3.04
CA CYS A 126 -9.37 -21.03 -3.42
C CYS A 126 -9.00 -21.83 -2.16
N TRP A 127 -9.74 -22.89 -1.88
CA TRP A 127 -9.46 -23.80 -0.77
C TRP A 127 -8.67 -24.99 -1.28
N MET A 128 -7.54 -25.28 -0.64
CA MET A 128 -6.65 -26.36 -1.01
C MET A 128 -6.63 -27.42 0.09
N ASP A 129 -6.82 -28.68 -0.29
CA ASP A 129 -6.55 -29.81 0.59
C ASP A 129 -5.04 -30.02 0.73
N GLU A 130 -4.54 -30.16 1.97
CA GLU A 130 -3.11 -30.27 2.24
C GLU A 130 -2.53 -31.62 1.79
N GLU A 131 -3.33 -32.69 1.80
CA GLU A 131 -2.87 -34.04 1.49
C GLU A 131 -2.90 -34.29 -0.02
N THR A 132 -3.98 -33.90 -0.68
CA THR A 132 -4.17 -34.17 -2.12
C THR A 132 -3.69 -33.03 -3.02
N GLY A 133 -3.57 -31.81 -2.49
CA GLY A 133 -3.31 -30.60 -3.27
C GLY A 133 -4.50 -30.13 -4.12
N GLU A 134 -5.65 -30.80 -4.03
CA GLU A 134 -6.84 -30.42 -4.79
C GLU A 134 -7.36 -29.05 -4.38
N CYS A 135 -7.70 -28.23 -5.38
CA CYS A 135 -8.18 -26.86 -5.17
C CYS A 135 -9.66 -26.71 -5.55
N SER A 136 -10.43 -26.05 -4.68
CA SER A 136 -11.79 -25.63 -5.00
C SER A 136 -11.80 -24.59 -6.12
N LYS A 137 -12.92 -24.47 -6.85
CA LYS A 137 -13.12 -23.37 -7.81
C LYS A 137 -12.97 -22.00 -7.13
N PRO A 138 -12.35 -21.01 -7.80
CA PRO A 138 -12.19 -19.67 -7.24
C PRO A 138 -13.54 -19.01 -6.94
N ARG A 139 -13.71 -18.50 -5.72
CA ARG A 139 -14.90 -17.74 -5.31
C ARG A 139 -14.53 -16.30 -4.97
N LYS A 140 -15.20 -15.34 -5.58
CA LYS A 140 -15.00 -13.91 -5.27
C LYS A 140 -15.32 -13.61 -3.80
N SER A 141 -14.40 -12.93 -3.13
CA SER A 141 -14.58 -12.40 -1.78
C SER A 141 -15.43 -11.14 -1.81
N THR A 142 -16.26 -10.94 -0.79
CA THR A 142 -17.01 -9.69 -0.59
C THR A 142 -16.14 -8.59 -0.01
N VAL A 143 -14.98 -8.94 0.56
CA VAL A 143 -14.03 -7.99 1.14
C VAL A 143 -13.21 -7.38 0.02
N LYS A 144 -13.39 -6.07 -0.21
CA LYS A 144 -12.54 -5.28 -1.11
C LYS A 144 -11.30 -4.77 -0.38
N GLY A 145 -10.16 -4.76 -1.07
CA GLY A 145 -8.95 -4.08 -0.61
C GLY A 145 -9.09 -2.56 -0.71
N SER A 146 -8.20 -1.85 -0.03
CA SER A 146 -8.23 -0.40 0.10
C SER A 146 -6.89 0.09 0.62
N VAL A 147 -6.36 1.18 0.03
CA VAL A 147 -5.09 1.78 0.45
C VAL A 147 -5.11 2.21 1.92
N TYR A 148 -6.26 2.64 2.43
CA TYR A 148 -6.42 3.04 3.84
C TYR A 148 -6.11 1.90 4.82
N ARG A 149 -6.24 0.63 4.40
CA ARG A 149 -5.90 -0.51 5.26
C ARG A 149 -4.39 -0.72 5.40
N ALA A 150 -3.58 -0.19 4.48
CA ALA A 150 -2.13 -0.18 4.61
C ALA A 150 -1.67 0.65 5.83
N PHE A 151 -2.50 1.58 6.32
CA PHE A 151 -2.17 2.40 7.49
C PHE A 151 -1.97 1.57 8.77
N TYR A 152 -2.48 0.34 8.83
CA TYR A 152 -2.12 -0.59 9.89
C TYR A 152 -0.63 -0.93 9.89
N GLU A 153 -0.04 -1.14 8.72
CA GLU A 153 1.40 -1.40 8.55
C GLU A 153 2.20 -0.11 8.65
N LEU A 154 1.75 0.98 8.01
CA LEU A 154 2.42 2.29 8.09
C LEU A 154 2.55 2.80 9.52
N TYR A 155 1.58 2.50 10.40
CA TYR A 155 1.67 2.87 11.81
C TYR A 155 2.91 2.30 12.50
N LYS A 156 3.40 1.13 12.06
CA LYS A 156 4.58 0.46 12.65
C LYS A 156 5.89 1.15 12.27
N ILE A 157 5.90 1.89 11.16
CA ILE A 157 7.02 2.70 10.66
C ILE A 157 6.69 4.20 10.69
N LYS A 158 5.74 4.61 11.53
CA LYS A 158 5.28 6.00 11.63
C LYS A 158 6.41 7.04 11.72
N PRO A 159 7.51 6.83 12.49
CA PRO A 159 8.61 7.80 12.57
C PRO A 159 9.35 8.06 11.25
N TYR A 160 9.25 7.15 10.28
CA TYR A 160 9.93 7.26 8.98
C TYR A 160 9.08 7.96 7.92
N LEU A 161 7.77 8.11 8.15
CA LEU A 161 6.82 8.59 7.14
C LEU A 161 7.04 10.06 6.72
N SER A 162 7.74 10.85 7.53
CA SER A 162 8.14 12.23 7.21
C SER A 162 9.53 12.33 6.57
N HIS A 163 10.24 11.20 6.39
CA HIS A 163 11.60 11.24 5.84
C HIS A 163 11.56 11.60 4.35
N PRO A 164 12.37 12.57 3.87
CA PRO A 164 12.30 13.06 2.49
C PRO A 164 12.66 12.00 1.44
N ASN A 165 13.48 11.01 1.83
CA ASN A 165 13.86 9.90 0.97
C ASN A 165 12.86 8.72 1.00
N LEU A 166 11.82 8.74 1.82
CA LEU A 166 10.85 7.64 1.85
C LEU A 166 9.71 7.89 0.86
N ARG A 167 9.46 6.90 -0.01
CA ARG A 167 8.34 6.86 -0.94
C ARG A 167 7.49 5.63 -0.67
N LEU A 168 6.19 5.73 -0.93
CA LEU A 168 5.25 4.62 -0.79
C LEU A 168 4.53 4.39 -2.11
N CYS A 169 4.41 3.13 -2.50
CA CYS A 169 3.75 2.68 -3.70
C CYS A 169 2.74 1.58 -3.35
N PHE A 170 1.49 1.74 -3.75
CA PHE A 170 0.40 0.82 -3.43
C PHE A 170 -0.25 0.34 -4.74
N PRO A 171 0.32 -0.67 -5.42
CA PRO A 171 -0.34 -1.25 -6.57
C PRO A 171 -1.60 -1.99 -6.15
N SER A 172 -2.74 -1.62 -6.73
CA SER A 172 -4.01 -2.33 -6.61
C SER A 172 -4.00 -3.54 -7.55
N MET A 173 -4.35 -4.71 -7.03
CA MET A 173 -4.37 -5.94 -7.82
C MET A 173 -5.65 -6.75 -7.63
N GLU A 174 -5.99 -7.49 -8.68
CA GLU A 174 -6.83 -8.68 -8.57
C GLU A 174 -5.96 -9.87 -8.16
N VAL A 175 -6.42 -10.69 -7.21
CA VAL A 175 -5.63 -11.79 -6.65
C VAL A 175 -6.46 -13.05 -6.44
N GLU A 176 -5.87 -14.21 -6.69
CA GLU A 176 -6.31 -15.51 -6.19
C GLU A 176 -5.54 -15.83 -4.91
N GLU A 177 -6.23 -15.95 -3.77
CA GLU A 177 -5.66 -16.34 -2.49
C GLU A 177 -5.98 -17.81 -2.22
N TYR A 178 -4.93 -18.61 -2.16
CA TYR A 178 -5.01 -20.03 -1.83
C TYR A 178 -4.89 -20.20 -0.32
N ARG A 179 -5.84 -20.90 0.27
CA ARG A 179 -5.88 -21.18 1.71
C ARG A 179 -5.98 -22.67 1.95
N LEU A 180 -5.29 -23.13 2.98
CA LEU A 180 -5.28 -24.53 3.38
C LEU A 180 -6.57 -24.88 4.12
N LEU A 181 -7.13 -26.05 3.86
CA LEU A 181 -8.20 -26.65 4.64
C LEU A 181 -7.66 -27.24 5.94
N ASN A 182 -7.06 -26.38 6.78
CA ASN A 182 -6.42 -26.75 8.06
C ASN A 182 -6.93 -25.92 9.26
N GLY A 183 -8.06 -25.24 9.08
CA GLY A 183 -8.74 -24.51 10.13
C GLY A 183 -9.40 -25.43 11.16
N TRP A 184 -9.69 -24.87 12.33
CA TRP A 184 -10.29 -25.59 13.47
C TRP A 184 -11.81 -25.82 13.35
N SER A 185 -12.48 -25.23 12.36
CA SER A 185 -13.92 -25.45 12.14
C SER A 185 -14.20 -26.79 11.46
N ARG A 186 -15.46 -27.25 11.50
CA ARG A 186 -15.91 -28.49 10.83
C ARG A 186 -15.59 -28.54 9.34
N ASP A 187 -15.68 -27.41 8.65
CA ASP A 187 -15.33 -27.27 7.23
C ASP A 187 -13.85 -26.94 6.99
N LYS A 188 -13.04 -26.93 8.06
CA LYS A 188 -11.62 -26.59 8.11
C LYS A 188 -11.25 -25.19 7.58
N LYS A 189 -12.19 -24.24 7.53
CA LYS A 189 -11.96 -22.88 6.98
C LYS A 189 -11.59 -21.84 8.03
N ARG A 190 -12.17 -21.88 9.23
CA ARG A 190 -11.93 -20.88 10.28
C ARG A 190 -10.55 -21.10 10.90
N GLY A 191 -9.76 -20.03 10.97
CA GLY A 191 -8.38 -20.12 11.45
C GLY A 191 -7.43 -20.80 10.45
N SER A 192 -7.86 -21.06 9.22
CA SER A 192 -7.01 -21.62 8.16
C SER A 192 -5.76 -20.77 7.93
N SER A 193 -4.70 -21.39 7.47
CA SER A 193 -3.49 -20.72 7.01
C SER A 193 -3.61 -20.29 5.55
N ARG A 194 -3.00 -19.16 5.22
CA ARG A 194 -2.82 -18.74 3.82
C ARG A 194 -1.64 -19.51 3.26
N TYR A 195 -1.83 -20.15 2.11
CA TYR A 195 -0.76 -20.84 1.40
C TYR A 195 0.01 -19.87 0.52
N ASP A 196 -0.69 -19.19 -0.40
CA ASP A 196 -0.09 -18.21 -1.30
C ASP A 196 -1.13 -17.24 -1.88
N ARG A 197 -0.66 -16.24 -2.61
CA ARG A 197 -1.44 -15.31 -3.41
C ARG A 197 -0.87 -15.24 -4.82
N PHE A 198 -1.70 -15.49 -5.82
CA PHE A 198 -1.35 -15.32 -7.22
C PHE A 198 -1.97 -14.03 -7.78
N PRO A 199 -1.17 -13.04 -8.23
CA PRO A 199 -1.70 -11.79 -8.74
C PRO A 199 -2.23 -11.99 -10.18
N ARG A 200 -3.53 -11.76 -10.41
CA ARG A 200 -4.20 -11.98 -11.70
C ARG A 200 -4.11 -10.77 -12.61
N ALA A 201 -4.28 -9.57 -12.08
CA ALA A 201 -4.29 -8.34 -12.84
C ALA A 201 -3.80 -7.17 -12.00
N LEU A 202 -3.16 -6.20 -12.64
CA LEU A 202 -2.83 -4.90 -12.07
C LEU A 202 -3.94 -3.92 -12.42
N LEU A 203 -4.56 -3.31 -11.41
CA LEU A 203 -5.79 -2.51 -11.55
C LEU A 203 -5.54 -1.01 -11.43
N GLY A 204 -4.47 -0.62 -10.74
CA GLY A 204 -4.14 0.77 -10.48
C GLY A 204 -2.91 0.86 -9.58
N GLU A 205 -2.44 2.08 -9.36
CA GLU A 205 -1.30 2.33 -8.49
C GLU A 205 -1.49 3.68 -7.79
N PHE A 206 -1.38 3.68 -6.46
CA PHE A 206 -1.42 4.89 -5.65
C PHE A 206 -0.01 5.16 -5.10
N ARG A 207 0.51 6.38 -5.31
CA ARG A 207 1.85 6.78 -4.88
C ARG A 207 1.83 7.94 -3.89
N ILE A 208 2.73 7.89 -2.93
CA ILE A 208 3.11 8.98 -2.05
C ILE A 208 4.62 9.14 -2.19
N ASN A 209 5.05 10.14 -2.96
CA ASN A 209 6.46 10.41 -3.22
C ASN A 209 7.02 11.50 -2.30
N LYS A 210 6.14 12.33 -1.73
CA LYS A 210 6.46 13.42 -0.80
C LYS A 210 5.34 13.65 0.21
N LEU A 211 5.62 14.49 1.22
CA LEU A 211 4.68 14.79 2.31
C LEU A 211 3.32 15.36 1.81
N ASP A 212 3.34 16.24 0.81
CA ASP A 212 2.11 16.83 0.25
C ASP A 212 1.18 15.78 -0.37
N ASP A 213 1.73 14.66 -0.84
CA ASP A 213 0.96 13.63 -1.55
C ASP A 213 0.00 12.90 -0.62
N TYR A 214 0.20 12.97 0.71
CA TYR A 214 -0.75 12.45 1.69
C TYR A 214 -2.12 13.16 1.64
N MET A 215 -2.18 14.39 1.11
CA MET A 215 -3.45 15.11 0.89
C MET A 215 -4.41 14.37 -0.05
N GLN A 216 -3.89 13.49 -0.92
CA GLN A 216 -4.70 12.65 -1.82
C GLN A 216 -5.61 11.66 -1.06
N LEU A 217 -5.32 11.41 0.23
CA LEU A 217 -6.13 10.54 1.09
C LEU A 217 -7.34 11.24 1.71
N ILE A 218 -7.44 12.57 1.55
CA ILE A 218 -8.59 13.34 2.04
C ILE A 218 -9.60 13.44 0.89
N PRO A 219 -10.82 12.86 1.02
CA PRO A 219 -11.80 12.88 -0.05
C PRO A 219 -12.33 14.30 -0.30
N ASP A 220 -12.62 14.61 -1.56
CA ASP A 220 -13.24 15.86 -1.95
C ASP A 220 -14.60 16.05 -1.29
N GLY A 221 -14.90 17.31 -0.92
CA GLY A 221 -16.19 17.67 -0.35
C GLY A 221 -16.46 17.13 1.07
N LEU A 222 -15.44 16.60 1.76
CA LEU A 222 -15.55 16.28 3.19
C LEU A 222 -15.76 17.57 3.99
N PRO A 223 -16.90 17.76 4.67
CA PRO A 223 -17.16 18.98 5.42
C PRO A 223 -16.18 19.14 6.57
N GLU A 224 -15.65 20.34 6.75
CA GLU A 224 -14.74 20.67 7.84
C GLU A 224 -15.45 21.44 8.95
N PRO A 225 -15.15 21.15 10.23
CA PRO A 225 -14.28 20.08 10.69
C PRO A 225 -15.01 18.72 10.75
N PHE A 226 -14.26 17.61 10.74
CA PHE A 226 -14.79 16.24 10.70
C PHE A 226 -14.20 15.33 11.78
N THR A 227 -14.94 14.29 12.13
CA THR A 227 -14.49 13.20 13.00
C THR A 227 -13.97 12.00 12.21
N ALA A 228 -13.29 11.08 12.89
CA ALA A 228 -12.89 9.80 12.27
C ALA A 228 -14.07 8.99 11.72
N GLN A 229 -15.27 9.14 12.29
CA GLN A 229 -16.47 8.44 11.80
C GLN A 229 -16.95 9.05 10.47
N GLU A 230 -16.97 10.38 10.37
CA GLU A 230 -17.36 11.10 9.15
C GLU A 230 -16.33 10.86 8.03
N PHE A 231 -15.04 10.93 8.34
CA PHE A 231 -13.96 10.56 7.41
C PHE A 231 -14.12 9.11 6.92
N GLY A 232 -14.28 8.15 7.84
CA GLY A 232 -14.46 6.74 7.51
C GLY A 232 -15.67 6.50 6.59
N ARG A 233 -16.80 7.17 6.83
CA ARG A 233 -17.97 7.09 5.96
C ARG A 233 -17.67 7.63 4.55
N ALA A 234 -16.96 8.76 4.45
CA ALA A 234 -16.61 9.35 3.16
C ALA A 234 -15.69 8.43 2.33
N VAL A 235 -14.72 7.77 2.97
CA VAL A 235 -13.78 6.85 2.28
C VAL A 235 -14.24 5.38 2.29
N LYS A 236 -15.45 5.09 2.78
CA LYS A 236 -16.05 3.74 2.88
C LYS A 236 -15.21 2.75 3.71
N GLU A 237 -14.63 3.22 4.81
CA GLU A 237 -13.86 2.42 5.76
C GLU A 237 -14.46 2.43 7.18
N ARG A 238 -14.06 1.43 7.96
CA ARG A 238 -14.43 1.36 9.38
C ARG A 238 -13.76 2.48 10.18
N LYS A 239 -14.42 2.92 11.24
CA LYS A 239 -13.93 3.96 12.15
C LYS A 239 -12.51 3.66 12.66
N GLU A 240 -12.19 2.41 12.97
CA GLU A 240 -10.88 2.02 13.51
C GLU A 240 -9.75 2.14 12.48
N THR A 241 -10.06 1.97 11.19
CA THR A 241 -9.13 2.23 10.08
C THR A 241 -8.97 3.74 9.90
N ALA A 242 -10.10 4.45 9.78
CA ALA A 242 -10.14 5.90 9.66
C ALA A 242 -9.38 6.63 10.79
N ALA A 243 -9.52 6.18 12.03
CA ALA A 243 -8.81 6.75 13.16
C ALA A 243 -7.28 6.57 13.05
N LYS A 244 -6.80 5.42 12.55
CA LYS A 244 -5.36 5.23 12.30
C LYS A 244 -4.86 6.13 11.16
N VAL A 245 -5.67 6.29 10.12
CA VAL A 245 -5.38 7.21 9.01
C VAL A 245 -5.22 8.62 9.56
N LEU A 246 -6.23 9.14 10.26
CA LEU A 246 -6.17 10.49 10.83
C LEU A 246 -5.04 10.65 11.86
N HIS A 247 -4.71 9.61 12.63
CA HIS A 247 -3.56 9.65 13.53
C HIS A 247 -2.26 9.89 12.75
N ILE A 248 -2.05 9.17 11.64
CA ILE A 248 -0.84 9.33 10.82
C ILE A 248 -0.87 10.70 10.12
N LEU A 249 -1.98 11.08 9.51
CA LEU A 249 -2.12 12.38 8.83
C LEU A 249 -1.92 13.56 9.79
N ASN A 250 -2.38 13.44 11.04
CA ASN A 250 -2.14 14.45 12.07
C ASN A 250 -0.68 14.52 12.50
N TYR A 251 -0.01 13.37 12.60
CA TYR A 251 1.44 13.33 12.87
C TYR A 251 2.27 13.95 11.75
N LEU A 252 1.79 13.82 10.51
CA LEU A 252 2.43 14.38 9.32
C LEU A 252 1.99 15.82 9.03
N HIS A 253 1.21 16.44 9.93
CA HIS A 253 0.68 17.81 9.78
C HIS A 253 -0.13 18.03 8.50
N VAL A 254 -0.76 16.97 7.98
CA VAL A 254 -1.68 17.01 6.83
C VAL A 254 -3.09 17.42 7.29
N VAL A 255 -3.46 16.97 8.48
CA VAL A 255 -4.64 17.42 9.23
C VAL A 255 -4.20 17.85 10.62
N GLU A 256 -5.04 18.59 11.31
CA GLU A 256 -4.82 18.93 12.72
C GLU A 256 -6.05 18.63 13.57
N GLN A 257 -5.82 18.12 14.78
CA GLN A 257 -6.86 17.92 15.78
C GLN A 257 -7.27 19.27 16.38
N CYS A 258 -8.40 19.82 15.95
CA CYS A 258 -8.88 21.15 16.35
C CYS A 258 -9.93 21.12 17.48
N GLY A 259 -10.26 19.95 18.04
CA GLY A 259 -11.17 19.87 19.19
C GLY A 259 -11.76 18.49 19.46
N LYS A 260 -12.91 18.49 20.15
CA LYS A 260 -13.69 17.29 20.47
C LYS A 260 -15.19 17.53 20.27
N LYS A 261 -15.88 16.49 19.78
CA LYS A 261 -17.35 16.40 19.73
C LYS A 261 -17.76 15.20 20.59
N GLY A 262 -18.13 15.48 21.84
CA GLY A 262 -18.27 14.46 22.88
C GLY A 262 -16.93 13.73 23.13
N ARG A 263 -16.90 12.41 22.92
CA ARG A 263 -15.67 11.59 23.07
C ARG A 263 -14.83 11.51 21.80
N ALA A 264 -15.31 12.03 20.67
CA ALA A 264 -14.61 11.95 19.40
C ALA A 264 -13.67 13.16 19.22
N TYR A 265 -12.45 12.89 18.77
CA TYR A 265 -11.57 13.94 18.25
C TYR A 265 -12.12 14.49 16.93
N VAL A 266 -11.97 15.80 16.77
CA VAL A 266 -12.40 16.57 15.61
C VAL A 266 -11.15 17.11 14.92
N TYR A 267 -11.12 16.99 13.60
CA TYR A 267 -9.99 17.33 12.75
C TYR A 267 -10.42 18.31 11.66
N ARG A 268 -9.47 19.08 11.16
CA ARG A 268 -9.58 19.87 9.93
C ARG A 268 -8.30 19.71 9.12
N ILE A 269 -8.34 20.05 7.83
CA ILE A 269 -7.16 20.10 6.98
C ILE A 269 -6.21 21.16 7.56
N ALA A 270 -4.93 20.84 7.66
CA ALA A 270 -3.95 21.78 8.18
C ALA A 270 -3.78 22.95 7.20
N GLU A 271 -3.73 24.18 7.72
CA GLU A 271 -3.32 25.34 6.93
C GLU A 271 -1.81 25.20 6.67
N ILE A 272 -1.42 25.05 5.40
CA ILE A 272 -0.01 25.01 5.03
C ILE A 272 0.50 26.46 5.07
N ASP A 273 1.11 26.85 6.18
CA ASP A 273 1.87 28.10 6.27
C ASP A 273 3.08 28.00 5.33
N LEU A 274 3.07 28.77 4.25
CA LEU A 274 4.13 28.84 3.24
C LEU A 274 5.42 29.52 3.72
N ALA A 275 5.68 29.55 5.03
CA ALA A 275 6.72 30.36 5.63
C ALA A 275 8.03 29.62 5.95
N ILE A 276 8.31 28.46 5.35
CA ILE A 276 9.60 27.77 5.54
C ILE A 276 10.02 27.08 4.24
N ASN A 277 10.61 27.83 3.32
CA ASN A 277 11.61 27.36 2.33
C ASN A 277 12.33 28.55 1.66
N GLU A 278 12.60 29.60 2.44
CA GLU A 278 13.65 30.58 2.11
C GLU A 278 14.65 30.56 3.27
N LYS A 279 15.60 29.63 3.22
CA LYS A 279 16.95 29.74 3.78
C LYS A 279 17.81 28.56 3.36
#